data_AF-A0A7K4CAX7-F1
#
_entry.id   AF-A0A7K4CAX7-F1
#
_cell.length_a   1.000
_cell.length_b   1.000
_cell.length_c   1.000
_cell.angle_alpha   90.00
_cell.angle_beta   90.00
_cell.angle_gamma   90.00
#
_symmetry.space_group_name_H-M   'P 1'
#
loop_
_entity.id
_entity.type
_entity.pdbx_description
1 polymer ?
#
loop_
_entity_poly.entity_id
_entity_poly.type
_entity_poly.pdbx_seq_one_letter_code
_entity_poly.pdbx_strand_id
1 'polypeptide(L)'
;MRFCPFCGASIEPDVRFCTSCGASLTPDIPAAGSPAPAPAPQAGSPAPAAAPAGKSMTGLIAVAGVVILLVGIVLVGYPFITGSSLIPSIGAGVTPAPTITPVPVTSGSGTGSWVEVVTLDTTVIPTTIVTLPITTPPKTVATSPTPTLSNKPLICPSDRVKCNGTCVDIITDNNNCGGCGKACASTHFCLNGNCRVKCASGQTSCPDGCFNLMTDANHCGTCGNDCPAGLLCRDGQCYPPSTPMAVPI
;
A
#
# COMPACT_ATOMS: atom_id res chain seq x y z
N MET A 1 43.05 -28.05 -13.28
CA MET A 1 42.10 -27.97 -12.16
C MET A 1 41.32 -26.68 -12.36
N ARG A 2 40.00 -26.75 -12.56
CA ARG A 2 39.14 -25.55 -12.63
C ARG A 2 38.42 -25.42 -11.30
N PHE A 3 38.11 -24.20 -10.87
CA PHE A 3 37.31 -23.98 -9.68
C PHE A 3 35.96 -23.38 -10.06
N CYS A 4 34.90 -23.83 -9.38
CA CYS A 4 33.57 -23.31 -9.61
C CYS A 4 33.52 -21.83 -9.20
N PRO A 5 33.14 -20.89 -10.09
CA PRO A 5 33.08 -19.48 -9.73
C PRO A 5 31.95 -19.17 -8.72
N PHE A 6 30.99 -20.09 -8.56
CA PHE A 6 29.84 -19.91 -7.67
C PHE A 6 30.08 -20.51 -6.27
N CYS A 7 30.85 -21.60 -6.14
CA CYS A 7 31.03 -22.30 -4.86
C CYS A 7 32.48 -22.65 -4.49
N GLY A 8 33.45 -22.39 -5.37
CA GLY A 8 34.87 -22.65 -5.11
C GLY A 8 35.31 -24.11 -5.15
N ALA A 9 34.41 -25.06 -5.42
CA ALA A 9 34.76 -26.48 -5.54
C ALA A 9 35.70 -26.74 -6.73
N SER A 10 36.60 -27.72 -6.59
CA SER A 10 37.43 -28.20 -7.71
C SER A 10 36.60 -28.98 -8.71
N ILE A 11 36.82 -28.76 -9.99
CA ILE A 11 36.04 -29.29 -11.09
C ILE A 11 36.96 -29.94 -12.13
N GLU A 12 36.55 -31.14 -12.59
CA GLU A 12 37.03 -31.81 -13.80
C GLU A 12 36.85 -30.89 -15.03
N PRO A 13 37.81 -30.83 -15.97
CA PRO A 13 37.80 -29.87 -17.07
C PRO A 13 36.62 -29.96 -18.06
N ASP A 14 35.84 -31.05 -18.09
CA ASP A 14 34.82 -31.33 -19.12
C ASP A 14 33.37 -31.43 -18.60
N VAL A 15 33.09 -31.08 -17.35
CA VAL A 15 31.71 -31.13 -16.83
C VAL A 15 30.94 -29.86 -17.18
N ARG A 16 29.72 -30.03 -17.71
CA ARG A 16 28.80 -28.93 -18.06
C ARG A 16 28.09 -28.33 -16.85
N PHE A 17 28.15 -29.01 -15.70
CA PHE A 17 27.52 -28.60 -14.46
C PHE A 17 28.45 -28.90 -13.29
N CYS A 18 28.49 -28.02 -12.30
CA CYS A 18 29.23 -28.27 -11.07
C CYS A 18 28.50 -29.35 -10.26
N THR A 19 29.13 -30.49 -10.02
CA THR A 19 28.57 -31.60 -9.25
C THR A 19 28.34 -31.26 -7.78
N SER A 20 28.96 -30.19 -7.27
CA SER A 20 28.81 -29.76 -5.88
C SER A 20 27.66 -28.76 -5.65
N CYS A 21 27.34 -27.89 -6.61
CA CYS A 21 26.30 -26.85 -6.43
C CYS A 21 25.24 -26.79 -7.53
N GLY A 22 25.34 -27.64 -8.56
CA GLY A 22 24.37 -27.69 -9.67
C GLY A 22 24.47 -26.53 -10.67
N ALA A 23 25.38 -25.57 -10.47
CA ALA A 23 25.52 -24.44 -11.39
C ALA A 23 25.94 -24.91 -12.80
N SER A 24 25.27 -24.40 -13.83
CA SER A 24 25.63 -24.63 -15.23
C SER A 24 26.94 -23.90 -15.57
N LEU A 25 27.91 -24.65 -16.06
CA LEU A 25 29.21 -24.18 -16.50
C LEU A 25 29.17 -24.12 -18.02
N THR A 26 28.72 -22.99 -18.57
CA THR A 26 28.60 -22.82 -20.02
C THR A 26 29.99 -22.97 -20.67
N PRO A 27 30.15 -23.80 -21.72
CA PRO A 27 31.45 -24.13 -22.31
C PRO A 27 31.96 -23.06 -23.30
N ASP A 28 31.74 -21.77 -23.03
CA ASP A 28 32.19 -20.67 -23.89
C ASP A 28 33.52 -20.04 -23.44
N ILE A 29 34.31 -20.76 -22.64
CA ILE A 29 35.69 -20.38 -22.38
C ILE A 29 36.58 -21.25 -23.28
N PRO A 30 37.10 -20.73 -24.41
CA PRO A 30 37.97 -21.49 -25.28
C PRO A 30 39.21 -21.97 -24.52
N ALA A 31 39.56 -23.23 -24.74
CA ALA A 31 40.75 -23.86 -24.17
C ALA A 31 42.01 -23.04 -24.54
N ALA A 32 42.80 -22.70 -23.52
CA ALA A 32 44.10 -22.08 -23.70
C ALA A 32 45.01 -23.03 -24.49
N GLY A 33 45.27 -22.73 -25.77
CA GLY A 33 46.12 -23.59 -26.60
C GLY A 33 46.24 -23.26 -28.09
N SER A 34 45.68 -22.16 -28.60
CA SER A 34 45.96 -21.71 -29.97
C SER A 34 46.21 -20.21 -29.99
N PRO A 35 47.22 -19.71 -30.74
CA PRO A 35 47.44 -18.27 -30.85
C PRO A 35 46.22 -17.65 -31.51
N ALA A 36 45.62 -16.70 -30.82
CA ALA A 36 44.48 -15.94 -31.31
C ALA A 36 44.82 -15.27 -32.65
N PRO A 37 43.92 -15.26 -33.65
CA PRO A 37 44.08 -14.37 -34.79
C PRO A 37 44.15 -12.93 -34.27
N ALA A 38 45.12 -12.16 -34.78
CA ALA A 38 45.35 -10.78 -34.38
C ALA A 38 44.03 -9.98 -34.46
N PRO A 39 43.69 -9.19 -33.41
CA PRO A 39 42.47 -8.40 -33.43
C PRO A 39 42.53 -7.40 -34.60
N ALA A 40 41.45 -7.38 -35.39
CA ALA A 40 41.24 -6.33 -36.39
C ALA A 40 41.31 -4.94 -35.71
N PRO A 41 41.81 -3.90 -36.40
CA PRO A 41 41.93 -2.57 -35.82
C PRO A 41 40.53 -2.03 -35.46
N GLN A 42 40.19 -2.07 -34.17
CA GLN A 42 38.99 -1.42 -33.67
C GLN A 42 39.23 0.08 -33.68
N ALA A 43 38.42 0.80 -34.46
CA ALA A 43 38.35 2.24 -34.43
C ALA A 43 38.13 2.73 -32.99
N GLY A 44 38.91 3.74 -32.60
CA GLY A 44 39.04 4.23 -31.23
C GLY A 44 37.69 4.46 -30.55
N SER A 45 37.51 3.78 -29.42
CA SER A 45 36.52 4.18 -28.43
C SER A 45 37.01 5.48 -27.75
N PRO A 46 36.14 6.49 -27.56
CA PRO A 46 36.54 7.72 -26.89
C PRO A 46 36.91 7.46 -25.44
N ALA A 47 37.92 8.19 -24.96
CA ALA A 47 38.43 8.13 -23.60
C ALA A 47 37.31 8.28 -22.55
N PRO A 48 37.39 7.58 -21.40
CA PRO A 48 36.43 7.77 -20.33
C PRO A 48 36.49 9.23 -19.84
N ALA A 49 35.36 9.91 -19.91
CA ALA A 49 35.20 11.23 -19.35
C ALA A 49 35.56 11.20 -17.87
N ALA A 50 36.40 12.14 -17.45
CA ALA A 50 36.82 12.31 -16.06
C ALA A 50 35.61 12.36 -15.13
N ALA A 51 35.66 11.53 -14.07
CA ALA A 51 34.66 11.52 -13.03
C ALA A 51 34.49 12.93 -12.41
N PRO A 52 33.26 13.41 -12.17
CA PRO A 52 33.07 14.66 -11.47
C PRO A 52 33.56 14.54 -10.02
N ALA A 53 34.41 15.48 -9.63
CA ALA A 53 34.97 15.59 -8.29
C ALA A 53 33.88 15.53 -7.21
N GLY A 54 34.06 14.63 -6.25
CA GLY A 54 33.16 14.47 -5.11
C GLY A 54 33.06 15.76 -4.31
N LYS A 55 31.86 16.36 -4.32
CA LYS A 55 31.57 17.51 -3.47
C LYS A 55 31.35 17.02 -2.04
N SER A 56 32.30 17.39 -1.18
CA SER A 56 32.35 17.13 0.26
C SER A 56 30.96 17.19 0.94
N MET A 57 30.50 16.02 1.39
CA MET A 57 29.18 15.79 2.00
C MET A 57 29.10 16.25 3.47
N THR A 58 30.07 17.02 3.94
CA THR A 58 30.13 17.53 5.32
C THR A 58 29.20 18.73 5.56
N GLY A 59 28.69 19.38 4.50
CA GLY A 59 27.76 20.51 4.61
C GLY A 59 26.29 20.11 4.79
N LEU A 60 25.89 18.92 4.31
CA LEU A 60 24.48 18.48 4.36
C LEU A 60 24.04 18.09 5.78
N ILE A 61 24.97 17.59 6.60
CA ILE A 61 24.70 17.17 7.99
C ILE A 61 24.44 18.41 8.87
N ALA A 62 25.15 19.52 8.63
CA ALA A 62 24.94 20.77 9.36
C ALA A 62 23.57 21.40 9.03
N VAL A 63 23.17 21.40 7.75
CA VAL A 63 21.87 21.96 7.33
C VAL A 63 20.72 21.06 7.81
N ALA A 64 20.84 19.74 7.70
CA ALA A 64 19.84 18.80 8.21
C ALA A 64 19.70 18.92 9.74
N GLY A 65 20.82 19.07 10.48
CA GLY A 65 20.80 19.26 11.92
C GLY A 65 20.09 20.54 12.35
N VAL A 66 20.34 21.67 11.65
CA VAL A 66 19.66 22.95 11.94
C VAL A 66 18.16 22.86 11.61
N VAL A 67 17.79 22.21 10.50
CA VAL A 67 16.36 22.03 10.15
C VAL A 67 15.66 21.14 11.18
N ILE A 68 16.26 20.05 11.61
CA ILE A 68 15.70 19.16 12.64
C ILE A 68 15.56 19.89 13.98
N LEU A 69 16.56 20.70 14.37
CA LEU A 69 16.50 21.52 15.58
C LEU A 69 15.36 22.54 15.53
N LEU A 70 15.21 23.25 14.39
CA LEU A 70 14.15 24.24 14.21
C LEU A 70 12.77 23.60 14.17
N VAL A 71 12.61 22.45 13.50
CA VAL A 71 11.35 21.68 13.47
C VAL A 71 11.01 21.15 14.86
N GLY A 72 11.99 20.70 15.64
CA GLY A 72 11.79 20.29 17.04
C GLY A 72 11.33 21.44 17.92
N ILE A 73 11.93 22.63 17.78
CA ILE A 73 11.51 23.83 18.52
C ILE A 73 10.09 24.26 18.13
N VAL A 74 9.71 24.15 16.86
CA VAL A 74 8.33 24.44 16.44
C VAL A 74 7.37 23.37 16.96
N LEU A 75 7.63 22.08 16.77
CA LEU A 75 6.68 21.03 17.19
C LEU A 75 6.52 20.93 18.72
N VAL A 76 7.59 21.17 19.48
CA VAL A 76 7.55 21.10 20.94
C VAL A 76 7.21 22.45 21.57
N GLY A 77 7.64 23.56 20.98
CA GLY A 77 7.43 24.91 21.53
C GLY A 77 6.11 25.58 21.13
N TYR A 78 5.61 25.33 19.91
CA TYR A 78 4.34 25.90 19.43
C TYR A 78 3.11 25.53 20.30
N PRO A 79 2.97 24.29 20.83
CA PRO A 79 1.83 23.98 21.71
C PRO A 79 1.87 24.72 23.06
N PHE A 80 3.05 25.17 23.54
CA PHE A 80 3.15 26.01 24.74
C PHE A 80 2.73 27.46 24.50
N ILE A 81 2.88 27.97 23.27
CA ILE A 81 2.54 29.36 22.92
C ILE A 81 1.03 29.49 22.62
N THR A 82 0.41 28.46 22.03
CA THR A 82 -1.02 28.48 21.68
C THR A 82 -1.93 27.87 22.75
N GLY A 83 -1.41 27.50 23.92
CA GLY A 83 -2.20 26.95 25.04
C GLY A 83 -2.94 25.65 24.69
N SER A 84 -2.51 24.95 23.65
CA SER A 84 -3.19 23.76 23.12
C SER A 84 -2.53 22.52 23.69
N SER A 85 -2.84 22.21 24.95
CA SER A 85 -2.36 21.01 25.63
C SER A 85 -2.95 19.75 25.01
N LEU A 86 -2.21 19.09 24.12
CA LEU A 86 -2.49 17.72 23.64
C LEU A 86 -1.89 16.66 24.59
N ILE A 87 -1.89 16.93 25.90
CA ILE A 87 -1.50 15.92 26.89
C ILE A 87 -2.73 15.04 27.12
N PRO A 88 -2.69 13.73 26.82
CA PRO A 88 -3.77 12.83 27.19
C PRO A 88 -3.76 12.72 28.72
N SER A 89 -4.79 13.28 29.37
CA SER A 89 -5.02 13.10 30.80
C SER A 89 -5.21 11.61 31.10
N ILE A 90 -4.15 10.95 31.56
CA ILE A 90 -4.23 9.69 32.30
C ILE A 90 -4.74 10.01 33.71
N GLY A 91 -6.06 10.01 33.87
CA GLY A 91 -6.66 10.36 35.16
C GLY A 91 -8.14 10.02 35.24
N ALA A 92 -8.42 8.81 35.72
CA ALA A 92 -9.56 8.41 36.54
C ALA A 92 -10.94 9.01 36.20
N GLY A 93 -11.77 8.22 35.52
CA GLY A 93 -13.19 8.50 35.35
C GLY A 93 -13.86 7.50 34.41
N VAL A 94 -13.91 6.22 34.80
CA VAL A 94 -14.80 5.25 34.16
C VAL A 94 -16.25 5.60 34.50
N THR A 95 -16.83 6.52 33.75
CA THR A 95 -18.29 6.58 33.62
C THR A 95 -18.72 5.36 32.81
N PRO A 96 -19.67 4.53 33.27
CA PRO A 96 -20.16 3.41 32.48
C PRO A 96 -20.70 3.95 31.16
N ALA A 97 -20.22 3.39 30.05
CA ALA A 97 -20.76 3.64 28.73
C ALA A 97 -22.28 3.38 28.77
N PRO A 98 -23.12 4.22 28.15
CA PRO A 98 -24.53 3.90 28.01
C PRO A 98 -24.62 2.57 27.26
N THR A 99 -25.18 1.55 27.92
CA THR A 99 -25.55 0.29 27.28
C THR A 99 -26.59 0.63 26.22
N ILE A 100 -26.14 0.78 24.98
CA ILE A 100 -27.02 0.86 23.83
C ILE A 100 -27.50 -0.57 23.59
N THR A 101 -28.65 -0.92 24.16
CA THR A 101 -29.39 -2.12 23.75
C THR A 101 -29.72 -1.95 22.27
N PRO A 102 -29.23 -2.82 21.37
CA PRO A 102 -29.64 -2.76 19.98
C PRO A 102 -31.13 -3.10 19.92
N VAL A 103 -31.95 -2.09 19.62
CA VAL A 103 -33.32 -2.33 19.19
C VAL A 103 -33.22 -3.07 17.87
N PRO A 104 -33.84 -4.25 17.70
CA PRO A 104 -33.86 -4.94 16.42
C PRO A 104 -34.62 -4.06 15.43
N VAL A 105 -33.87 -3.37 14.55
CA VAL A 105 -34.42 -2.83 13.32
C VAL A 105 -34.79 -4.01 12.46
N THR A 106 -36.08 -4.30 12.40
CA THR A 106 -36.62 -5.15 11.34
C THR A 106 -36.23 -4.49 10.04
N SER A 107 -35.45 -5.20 9.23
CA SER A 107 -35.05 -4.80 7.89
C SER A 107 -36.29 -4.76 7.00
N GLY A 108 -37.02 -3.65 7.07
CA GLY A 108 -37.91 -3.21 6.02
C GLY A 108 -37.06 -2.69 4.86
N SER A 109 -37.11 -3.38 3.73
CA SER A 109 -36.58 -2.94 2.45
C SER A 109 -37.14 -1.55 2.11
N GLY A 110 -36.36 -0.51 2.36
CA GLY A 110 -36.72 0.87 2.04
C GLY A 110 -35.47 1.71 1.91
N THR A 111 -35.20 2.15 0.69
CA THR A 111 -34.10 3.06 0.31
C THR A 111 -34.00 4.25 1.27
N GLY A 112 -32.91 4.33 2.02
CA GLY A 112 -32.68 5.36 3.03
C GLY A 112 -32.56 6.76 2.44
N SER A 113 -33.44 7.65 2.89
CA SER A 113 -33.29 9.10 2.82
C SER A 113 -32.83 9.56 4.21
N TRP A 114 -31.67 10.21 4.30
CA TRP A 114 -31.19 10.77 5.56
C TRP A 114 -32.02 12.01 5.90
N VAL A 115 -32.74 11.97 7.02
CA VAL A 115 -33.45 13.14 7.56
C VAL A 115 -32.42 14.01 8.28
N GLU A 116 -32.17 15.19 7.74
CA GLU A 116 -31.44 16.24 8.45
C GLU A 116 -32.34 16.78 9.56
N VAL A 117 -31.95 16.55 10.82
CA VAL A 117 -32.66 17.10 11.98
C VAL A 117 -32.29 18.58 12.07
N VAL A 118 -33.13 19.42 11.48
CA VAL A 118 -33.08 20.87 11.72
C VAL A 118 -33.53 21.10 13.16
N THR A 119 -32.57 21.35 14.05
CA THR A 119 -32.84 21.88 15.39
C THR A 119 -33.33 23.31 15.23
N LEU A 120 -34.64 23.53 15.37
CA LEU A 120 -35.20 24.87 15.47
C LEU A 120 -34.75 25.49 16.79
N ASP A 121 -34.15 26.67 16.66
CA ASP A 121 -33.61 27.53 17.70
C ASP A 121 -34.43 27.54 19.00
N THR A 122 -33.73 27.30 20.11
CA THR A 122 -34.24 27.28 21.49
C THR A 122 -34.42 28.67 22.09
N THR A 123 -35.18 29.56 21.45
CA THR A 123 -35.56 30.83 22.09
C THR A 123 -37.03 31.16 21.85
N VAL A 124 -37.72 31.52 22.93
CA VAL A 124 -39.12 31.97 23.06
C VAL A 124 -40.11 30.89 23.55
N ILE A 125 -40.32 30.88 24.87
CA ILE A 125 -41.52 30.31 25.52
C ILE A 125 -42.52 31.47 25.71
N PRO A 126 -43.71 31.46 25.08
CA PRO A 126 -44.83 32.27 25.55
C PRO A 126 -45.71 31.47 26.53
N THR A 127 -45.79 31.95 27.77
CA THR A 127 -46.51 31.36 28.92
C THR A 127 -48.01 31.65 28.91
N THR A 128 -48.67 31.60 27.75
CA THR A 128 -50.12 31.83 27.68
C THR A 128 -50.82 30.62 27.09
N ILE A 129 -51.32 29.75 27.97
CA ILE A 129 -52.20 28.65 27.60
C ILE A 129 -53.57 29.26 27.29
N VAL A 130 -53.78 29.60 26.02
CA VAL A 130 -55.12 29.90 25.49
C VAL A 130 -55.75 28.57 25.12
N THR A 131 -56.75 28.14 25.89
CA THR A 131 -57.55 26.95 25.60
C THR A 131 -58.52 27.27 24.45
N LEU A 132 -58.04 27.15 23.21
CA LEU A 132 -58.91 27.14 22.03
C LEU A 132 -59.42 25.70 21.80
N PRO A 133 -60.68 25.52 21.35
CA PRO A 133 -61.15 24.22 20.91
C PRO A 133 -60.32 23.75 19.72
N ILE A 134 -59.72 22.57 19.86
CA ILE A 134 -59.06 21.81 18.81
C ILE A 134 -60.10 21.36 17.79
N THR A 135 -60.47 22.27 16.87
CA THR A 135 -60.91 21.86 15.54
C THR A 135 -59.67 21.39 14.80
N THR A 136 -59.57 20.08 14.63
CA THR A 136 -58.53 19.44 13.82
C THR A 136 -58.52 20.08 12.43
N PRO A 137 -57.45 20.77 12.00
CA PRO A 137 -57.34 21.16 10.62
C PRO A 137 -57.31 19.87 9.77
N PRO A 138 -57.98 19.85 8.60
CA PRO A 138 -57.86 18.73 7.69
C PRO A 138 -56.38 18.53 7.40
N LYS A 139 -55.93 17.28 7.55
CA LYS A 139 -54.59 16.81 7.29
C LYS A 139 -54.23 17.16 5.84
N THR A 140 -53.74 18.37 5.59
CA THR A 140 -53.05 18.71 4.35
C THR A 140 -51.81 17.84 4.33
N VAL A 141 -51.93 16.74 3.60
CA VAL A 141 -50.80 15.94 3.14
C VAL A 141 -49.86 16.96 2.49
N ALA A 142 -48.80 17.33 3.20
CA ALA A 142 -47.67 17.98 2.61
C ALA A 142 -47.09 16.95 1.63
N THR A 143 -47.57 17.00 0.39
CA THR A 143 -46.84 16.43 -0.73
C THR A 143 -45.49 17.10 -0.69
N SER A 144 -44.50 16.38 -0.16
CA SER A 144 -43.10 16.72 -0.27
C SER A 144 -42.87 17.18 -1.70
N PRO A 145 -42.37 18.42 -1.93
CA PRO A 145 -42.14 18.90 -3.28
C PRO A 145 -41.29 17.86 -3.97
N THR A 146 -41.83 17.30 -5.06
CA THR A 146 -41.12 16.34 -5.90
C THR A 146 -39.75 16.94 -6.20
N PRO A 147 -38.63 16.26 -5.88
CA PRO A 147 -37.32 16.80 -6.19
C PRO A 147 -37.30 17.04 -7.71
N THR A 148 -37.40 18.30 -8.11
CA THR A 148 -37.25 18.67 -9.50
C THR A 148 -35.82 18.34 -9.83
N LEU A 149 -35.65 17.40 -10.76
CA LEU A 149 -34.38 16.96 -11.30
C LEU A 149 -33.65 18.20 -11.80
N SER A 150 -32.80 18.76 -10.95
CA SER A 150 -31.94 19.86 -11.32
C SER A 150 -31.03 19.28 -12.39
N ASN A 151 -31.25 19.66 -13.65
CA ASN A 151 -30.48 19.23 -14.81
C ASN A 151 -29.05 19.81 -14.76
N LYS A 152 -28.45 19.89 -13.57
CA LYS A 152 -27.06 20.22 -13.38
C LYS A 152 -26.24 19.03 -13.89
N PRO A 153 -25.41 19.20 -14.92
CA PRO A 153 -24.56 18.12 -15.38
C PRO A 153 -23.65 17.68 -14.23
N LEU A 154 -23.72 16.39 -13.89
CA LEU A 154 -22.82 15.80 -12.91
C LEU A 154 -21.40 15.85 -13.45
N ILE A 155 -20.55 16.58 -12.73
CA ILE A 155 -19.11 16.71 -12.94
C ILE A 155 -18.44 16.09 -11.73
N CYS A 156 -17.52 15.15 -11.96
CA CYS A 156 -16.75 14.53 -10.90
C CYS A 156 -15.48 15.32 -10.61
N PRO A 157 -15.00 15.31 -9.35
CA PRO A 157 -13.66 15.79 -9.05
C PRO A 157 -12.61 14.97 -9.81
N SER A 158 -11.41 15.52 -9.96
CA SER A 158 -10.35 14.98 -10.84
C SER A 158 -9.85 13.58 -10.46
N ASP A 159 -10.10 13.15 -9.23
CA ASP A 159 -9.74 11.84 -8.67
C ASP A 159 -10.85 10.78 -8.85
N ARG A 160 -12.00 11.14 -9.44
CA ARG A 160 -13.16 10.25 -9.57
C ARG A 160 -13.66 10.16 -11.00
N VAL A 161 -14.28 9.02 -11.31
CA VAL A 161 -14.86 8.74 -12.62
C VAL A 161 -16.38 8.75 -12.52
N LYS A 162 -17.03 9.33 -13.53
CA LYS A 162 -18.48 9.32 -13.65
C LYS A 162 -18.96 7.94 -14.08
N CYS A 163 -19.67 7.24 -13.20
CA CYS A 163 -20.25 5.93 -13.44
C CYS A 163 -21.75 5.97 -13.17
N ASN A 164 -22.57 5.71 -14.19
CA ASN A 164 -24.04 5.65 -14.09
C ASN A 164 -24.70 6.80 -13.28
N GLY A 165 -24.23 8.04 -13.46
CA GLY A 165 -24.80 9.19 -12.77
C GLY A 165 -24.30 9.40 -11.33
N THR A 166 -23.23 8.72 -10.92
CA THR A 166 -22.51 8.99 -9.66
C THR A 166 -21.00 9.10 -9.92
N CYS A 167 -20.25 9.67 -8.96
CA CYS A 167 -18.80 9.75 -9.02
C CYS A 167 -18.18 8.67 -8.13
N VAL A 168 -17.46 7.74 -8.75
CA VAL A 168 -16.84 6.60 -8.06
C VAL A 168 -15.33 6.71 -8.10
N ASP A 169 -14.67 6.16 -7.08
CA ASP A 169 -13.23 6.06 -7.02
C ASP A 169 -12.78 4.74 -7.65
N ILE A 170 -12.28 4.78 -8.88
CA ILE A 170 -11.84 3.56 -9.57
C ILE A 170 -10.51 3.01 -9.05
N ILE A 171 -9.84 3.70 -8.13
CA ILE A 171 -8.53 3.33 -7.59
C ILE A 171 -8.68 2.45 -6.34
N THR A 172 -9.72 2.69 -5.55
CA THR A 172 -9.93 2.01 -4.25
C THR A 172 -11.33 1.39 -4.05
N ASP A 173 -12.32 1.73 -4.88
CA ASP A 173 -13.66 1.14 -4.76
C ASP A 173 -13.68 -0.31 -5.28
N ASN A 174 -13.95 -1.24 -4.36
CA ASN A 174 -14.07 -2.67 -4.67
C ASN A 174 -15.13 -3.00 -5.72
N ASN A 175 -16.15 -2.16 -5.89
CA ASN A 175 -17.24 -2.37 -6.85
C ASN A 175 -16.96 -1.71 -8.20
N ASN A 176 -15.94 -0.85 -8.30
CA ASN A 176 -15.62 -0.06 -9.49
C ASN A 176 -14.11 -0.07 -9.81
N CYS A 177 -13.42 -1.17 -9.52
CA CYS A 177 -11.97 -1.23 -9.53
C CYS A 177 -11.39 -1.20 -10.96
N GLY A 178 -10.67 -0.13 -11.29
CA GLY A 178 -10.16 0.11 -12.64
C GLY A 178 -11.25 0.47 -13.67
N GLY A 179 -12.49 0.73 -13.22
CA GLY A 179 -13.59 1.17 -14.09
C GLY A 179 -14.98 0.89 -13.53
N CYS A 180 -15.99 1.55 -14.10
CA CYS A 180 -17.39 1.41 -13.69
C CYS A 180 -17.86 -0.06 -13.68
N GLY A 181 -18.42 -0.51 -12.55
CA GLY A 181 -18.99 -1.85 -12.41
C GLY A 181 -17.96 -3.00 -12.43
N LYS A 182 -16.66 -2.70 -12.45
CA LYS A 182 -15.59 -3.70 -12.36
C LYS A 182 -15.38 -4.14 -10.92
N ALA A 183 -16.34 -4.89 -10.40
CA ALA A 183 -16.27 -5.39 -9.04
C ALA A 183 -15.18 -6.46 -8.90
N CYS A 184 -14.38 -6.36 -7.83
CA CYS A 184 -13.45 -7.40 -7.45
C CYS A 184 -14.18 -8.59 -6.80
N ALA A 185 -13.59 -9.78 -6.90
CA ALA A 185 -14.07 -10.95 -6.17
C ALA A 185 -14.09 -10.70 -4.66
N SER A 186 -14.93 -11.42 -3.91
CA SER A 186 -15.11 -11.23 -2.45
C SER A 186 -13.82 -11.45 -1.63
N THR A 187 -12.88 -12.22 -2.15
CA THR A 187 -11.55 -12.45 -1.55
C THR A 187 -10.51 -11.41 -1.95
N HIS A 188 -10.89 -10.42 -2.77
CA HIS A 188 -10.00 -9.40 -3.30
C HIS A 188 -10.38 -8.01 -2.80
N PHE A 189 -9.41 -7.10 -2.86
CA PHE A 189 -9.62 -5.68 -2.63
C PHE A 189 -9.11 -4.84 -3.80
N CYS A 190 -9.64 -3.63 -3.97
CA CYS A 190 -9.15 -2.72 -4.99
C CYS A 190 -7.93 -1.95 -4.49
N LEU A 191 -6.82 -2.07 -5.23
CA LEU A 191 -5.60 -1.31 -4.97
C LEU A 191 -5.04 -0.79 -6.28
N ASN A 192 -4.87 0.53 -6.36
CA ASN A 192 -4.33 1.20 -7.54
C ASN A 192 -5.08 0.82 -8.82
N GLY A 193 -6.40 0.72 -8.73
CA GLY A 193 -7.28 0.37 -9.84
C GLY A 193 -7.18 -1.07 -10.32
N ASN A 194 -6.64 -1.97 -9.50
CA ASN A 194 -6.58 -3.38 -9.80
C ASN A 194 -7.07 -4.22 -8.62
N CYS A 195 -7.80 -5.29 -8.92
CA CYS A 195 -8.16 -6.28 -7.91
C CYS A 195 -6.91 -7.03 -7.45
N ARG A 196 -6.72 -7.07 -6.13
CA ARG A 196 -5.61 -7.75 -5.45
C ARG A 196 -6.14 -8.72 -4.42
N VAL A 197 -5.52 -9.88 -4.27
CA VAL A 197 -5.94 -10.87 -3.28
C VAL A 197 -5.70 -10.34 -1.86
N LYS A 198 -6.66 -10.56 -0.96
CA LYS A 198 -6.53 -10.20 0.45
C LYS A 198 -5.72 -11.28 1.17
N CYS A 199 -4.54 -10.93 1.64
CA CYS A 199 -3.63 -11.87 2.28
C CYS A 199 -3.79 -11.95 3.80
N ALA A 200 -3.36 -13.06 4.38
CA ALA A 200 -3.24 -13.19 5.82
C ALA A 200 -2.18 -12.22 6.36
N SER A 201 -2.22 -11.96 7.67
CA SER A 201 -1.20 -11.14 8.34
C SER A 201 0.20 -11.71 8.10
N GLY A 202 1.16 -10.85 7.74
CA GLY A 202 2.54 -11.25 7.45
C GLY A 202 2.79 -11.75 6.03
N GLN A 203 1.77 -11.76 5.16
CA GLN A 203 1.91 -12.03 3.74
C GLN A 203 1.70 -10.76 2.92
N THR A 204 2.36 -10.71 1.77
CA THR A 204 2.21 -9.66 0.77
C THR A 204 1.38 -10.15 -0.40
N SER A 205 0.49 -9.28 -0.89
CA SER A 205 -0.31 -9.52 -2.09
C SER A 205 0.56 -9.32 -3.33
N CYS A 206 0.89 -10.44 -3.97
CA CYS A 206 1.59 -10.50 -5.25
C CYS A 206 0.58 -10.71 -6.39
N PRO A 207 0.97 -10.47 -7.66
CA PRO A 207 0.09 -10.65 -8.81
C PRO A 207 -0.52 -12.05 -8.93
N ASP A 208 0.18 -13.06 -8.40
CA ASP A 208 -0.10 -14.48 -8.50
C ASP A 208 -0.56 -15.12 -7.17
N GLY A 209 -0.56 -14.39 -6.06
CA GLY A 209 -0.98 -14.94 -4.77
C GLY A 209 -0.50 -14.16 -3.55
N CYS A 210 -0.53 -14.84 -2.40
CA CYS A 210 -0.11 -14.29 -1.12
C CYS A 210 1.14 -15.01 -0.64
N PHE A 211 2.24 -14.28 -0.51
CA PHE A 211 3.53 -14.85 -0.17
C PHE A 211 4.18 -14.10 0.98
N ASN A 212 4.95 -14.81 1.81
CA ASN A 212 5.75 -14.16 2.83
C ASN A 212 7.10 -13.79 2.24
N LEU A 213 7.29 -12.50 1.91
CA LEU A 213 8.53 -12.03 1.28
C LEU A 213 9.78 -12.22 2.15
N MET A 214 9.63 -12.55 3.44
CA MET A 214 10.76 -12.77 4.34
C MET A 214 11.28 -14.20 4.30
N THR A 215 10.48 -15.16 3.83
CA THR A 215 10.79 -16.60 3.96
C THR A 215 10.48 -17.41 2.70
N ASP A 216 9.69 -16.87 1.78
CA ASP A 216 9.34 -17.57 0.53
C ASP A 216 10.48 -17.49 -0.47
N ALA A 217 11.01 -18.65 -0.87
CA ALA A 217 12.13 -18.73 -1.79
C ALA A 217 11.77 -18.25 -3.21
N ASN A 218 10.49 -18.19 -3.59
CA ASN A 218 10.06 -17.74 -4.91
C ASN A 218 9.64 -16.25 -4.93
N HIS A 219 9.56 -15.61 -3.76
CA HIS A 219 9.14 -14.22 -3.61
C HIS A 219 10.02 -13.46 -2.61
N CYS A 220 11.33 -13.73 -2.59
CA CYS A 220 12.21 -13.27 -1.54
C CYS A 220 12.47 -11.76 -1.64
N GLY A 221 12.08 -10.98 -0.64
CA GLY A 221 12.21 -9.52 -0.59
C GLY A 221 11.23 -8.75 -1.48
N THR A 222 10.84 -9.31 -2.63
CA THR A 222 9.83 -8.75 -3.54
C THR A 222 9.10 -9.87 -4.28
N CYS A 223 7.87 -9.59 -4.73
CA CYS A 223 7.07 -10.53 -5.51
C CYS A 223 7.80 -10.99 -6.78
N GLY A 224 7.85 -12.31 -7.01
CA GLY A 224 8.46 -12.92 -8.20
C GLY A 224 9.98 -12.91 -8.19
N ASN A 225 10.62 -12.63 -7.04
CA ASN A 225 12.06 -12.76 -6.90
C ASN A 225 12.41 -14.13 -6.35
N ASP A 226 12.68 -15.05 -7.28
CA ASP A 226 13.15 -16.39 -6.96
C ASP A 226 14.60 -16.35 -6.47
N CYS A 227 14.87 -17.03 -5.37
CA CYS A 227 16.24 -17.30 -4.97
C CYS A 227 16.90 -18.27 -5.96
N PRO A 228 18.19 -18.07 -6.29
CA PRO A 228 18.95 -19.02 -7.09
C PRO A 228 18.86 -20.44 -6.53
N ALA A 229 18.97 -21.44 -7.41
CA ALA A 229 18.83 -22.84 -7.04
C ALA A 229 19.72 -23.20 -5.84
N GLY A 230 19.10 -23.81 -4.81
CA GLY A 230 19.78 -24.23 -3.59
C GLY A 230 19.92 -23.16 -2.51
N LEU A 231 19.45 -21.93 -2.72
CA LEU A 231 19.41 -20.88 -1.70
C LEU A 231 18.03 -20.83 -1.01
N LEU A 232 18.03 -20.36 0.23
CA LEU A 232 16.85 -20.16 1.06
C LEU A 232 16.58 -18.66 1.22
N CYS A 233 15.30 -18.27 1.31
CA CYS A 233 14.94 -16.93 1.71
C CYS A 233 14.95 -16.78 3.23
N ARG A 234 15.71 -15.82 3.75
CA ARG A 234 15.70 -15.43 5.15
C ARG A 234 15.81 -13.93 5.25
N ASP A 235 14.91 -13.32 6.02
CA ASP A 235 14.83 -11.88 6.21
C ASP A 235 14.77 -11.08 4.89
N GLY A 236 14.11 -11.67 3.87
CA GLY A 236 13.95 -11.06 2.55
C GLY A 236 15.22 -11.07 1.70
N GLN A 237 16.20 -11.90 2.05
CA GLN A 237 17.45 -12.08 1.30
C GLN A 237 17.74 -13.57 1.07
N CYS A 238 18.37 -13.88 -0.05
CA CYS A 238 18.75 -15.25 -0.39
C CYS A 238 20.07 -15.64 0.27
N TYR A 239 20.08 -16.72 1.03
CA TYR A 239 21.26 -17.25 1.72
C TYR A 239 21.52 -18.71 1.35
N PRO A 240 22.78 -19.16 1.33
CA PRO A 240 23.08 -20.59 1.30
C PRO A 240 22.56 -21.25 2.59
N PRO A 241 22.14 -22.52 2.53
CA PRO A 241 21.74 -23.28 3.71
C PRO A 241 22.91 -23.36 4.70
N SER A 242 22.62 -23.20 5.99
CA SER A 242 23.62 -23.18 7.06
C SER A 242 24.21 -24.55 7.39
N THR A 243 23.62 -25.63 6.89
CA THR A 243 24.17 -26.97 6.99
C THR A 243 24.58 -27.44 5.59
N PRO A 244 25.79 -28.03 5.42
CA PRO A 244 26.07 -28.77 4.21
C PRO A 244 25.00 -29.86 4.13
N MET A 245 24.18 -29.84 3.07
CA MET A 245 23.26 -30.93 2.81
C MET A 245 24.12 -32.19 2.72
N ALA A 246 24.05 -33.04 3.74
CA ALA A 246 24.65 -34.35 3.67
C ALA A 246 23.92 -35.07 2.54
N VAL A 247 24.56 -35.15 1.38
CA VAL A 247 24.11 -36.00 0.29
C VAL A 247 24.17 -37.42 0.86
N PRO A 248 23.04 -38.14 1.03
CA PRO A 248 23.11 -39.56 1.30
C PRO A 248 23.81 -40.19 0.09
N ILE A 249 25.04 -40.64 0.33
CA ILE A 249 25.86 -41.44 -0.59
C ILE A 249 25.15 -42.74 -0.98
#